data_AF-A0A944VT39-F1
#
_entry.id   AF-A0A944VT39-F1
#
_cell.length_a   1.000
_cell.length_b   1.000
_cell.length_c   1.000
_cell.angle_alpha   90.00
_cell.angle_beta   90.00
_cell.angle_gamma   90.00
#
_symmetry.space_group_name_H-M   'P 1'
#
loop_
_entity.id
_entity.type
_entity.pdbx_description
1 polymer ?
#
loop_
_entity_poly.entity_id
_entity_poly.type
_entity_poly.pdbx_seq_one_letter_code
_entity_poly.pdbx_strand_id
1 'polypeptide(L)'
;MKNLILAILILLFSSSVASATMINRGIDTLGNRLIYDQDLDITWYDFSNTSVTWDSQVAWAGGLSVDFGGDILDGWRLPTTVDGTYTFGDDGTTTAGYNITTSEMGHLFYTELGNSQAEGMTNTGDFQNTLLSFYWTGTA
;
A
#
# COMPACT_ATOMS: atom_id res chain seq x y z
N MET A 1 -31.82 20.13 -51.05
CA MET A 1 -31.51 18.92 -50.28
C MET A 1 -30.22 19.20 -49.54
N LYS A 2 -30.29 19.30 -48.20
CA LYS A 2 -29.18 19.73 -47.33
C LYS A 2 -28.26 18.53 -47.06
N ASN A 3 -26.98 18.66 -47.41
CA ASN A 3 -25.95 17.68 -47.04
C ASN A 3 -25.70 17.79 -45.54
N LEU A 4 -26.13 16.79 -44.76
CA LEU A 4 -25.86 16.70 -43.33
C LEU A 4 -24.44 16.14 -43.14
N ILE A 5 -23.52 16.98 -42.71
CA ILE A 5 -22.17 16.57 -42.31
C ILE A 5 -22.29 15.90 -40.93
N LEU A 6 -21.92 14.62 -40.84
CA LEU A 6 -21.84 13.87 -39.59
C LEU A 6 -20.53 14.24 -38.88
N ALA A 7 -20.59 15.07 -37.84
CA ALA A 7 -19.45 15.32 -36.97
C ALA A 7 -19.38 14.20 -35.91
N ILE A 8 -18.36 13.34 -36.01
CA ILE A 8 -18.06 12.36 -34.96
C ILE A 8 -17.35 13.11 -33.83
N LEU A 9 -18.07 13.30 -32.72
CA LEU A 9 -17.51 13.84 -31.49
C LEU A 9 -16.76 12.71 -30.76
N ILE A 10 -15.43 12.67 -30.89
CA ILE A 10 -14.61 11.76 -30.10
C ILE A 10 -14.54 12.34 -28.68
N LEU A 11 -15.35 11.81 -27.77
CA LEU A 11 -15.16 12.02 -26.34
C LEU A 11 -13.89 11.25 -25.93
N LEU A 12 -12.77 11.96 -25.82
CA LEU A 12 -11.64 11.53 -25.03
C LEU A 12 -12.08 11.55 -23.56
N PHE A 13 -12.52 10.41 -23.06
CA PHE A 13 -12.55 10.19 -21.62
C PHE A 13 -11.11 10.18 -21.15
N SER A 14 -10.62 11.32 -20.67
CA SER A 14 -9.46 11.36 -19.80
C SER A 14 -9.90 10.62 -18.54
N SER A 15 -9.64 9.32 -18.47
CA SER A 15 -9.63 8.63 -17.19
C SER A 15 -8.61 9.38 -16.36
N SER A 16 -9.08 10.20 -15.42
CA SER A 16 -8.27 10.62 -14.31
C SER A 16 -7.82 9.33 -13.64
N VAL A 17 -6.61 8.87 -13.98
CA VAL A 17 -5.90 7.96 -13.10
C VAL A 17 -5.86 8.73 -11.79
N ALA A 18 -6.55 8.22 -10.77
CA ALA A 18 -6.30 8.69 -9.43
C ALA A 18 -4.80 8.50 -9.24
N SER A 19 -4.06 9.61 -9.15
CA SER A 19 -2.65 9.55 -8.82
C SER A 19 -2.63 9.13 -7.37
N ALA A 20 -2.47 7.83 -7.13
CA ALA A 20 -2.13 7.25 -5.84
C ALA A 20 -0.86 7.98 -5.41
N THR A 21 -1.00 8.92 -4.47
CA THR A 21 0.04 9.91 -4.18
C THR A 21 0.64 9.58 -2.84
N MET A 22 1.60 8.64 -2.86
CA MET A 22 2.53 8.45 -1.76
C MET A 22 3.42 9.68 -1.60
N ILE A 23 3.48 10.22 -0.38
CA ILE A 23 4.32 11.37 -0.04
C ILE A 23 5.46 10.92 0.85
N ASN A 24 6.69 11.04 0.35
CA ASN A 24 7.87 10.93 1.20
C ASN A 24 7.92 12.09 2.19
N ARG A 25 7.66 11.81 3.47
CA ARG A 25 7.76 12.83 4.52
C ARG A 25 9.20 13.13 4.88
N GLY A 26 10.09 12.14 4.73
CA GLY A 26 11.51 12.27 5.03
C GLY A 26 12.03 11.04 5.76
N ILE A 27 13.15 11.25 6.47
CA ILE A 27 13.90 10.21 7.17
C ILE A 27 13.94 10.57 8.66
N ASP A 28 13.70 9.59 9.53
CA ASP A 28 13.81 9.76 10.98
C ASP A 28 15.28 9.82 11.48
N THR A 29 15.46 9.91 12.79
CA THR A 29 16.80 9.94 13.40
C THR A 29 17.58 8.63 13.27
N LEU A 30 16.91 7.52 12.91
CA LEU A 30 17.49 6.19 12.75
C LEU A 30 17.77 5.84 11.27
N GLY A 31 17.39 6.70 10.33
CA GLY A 31 17.60 6.48 8.89
C GLY A 31 16.42 5.83 8.17
N ASN A 32 15.27 5.65 8.82
CA ASN A 32 14.08 5.02 8.24
C ASN A 32 13.16 6.07 7.61
N ARG A 33 12.54 5.74 6.48
CA ARG A 33 11.63 6.66 5.79
C ARG A 33 10.22 6.61 6.38
N LEU A 34 9.57 7.76 6.41
CA LEU A 34 8.14 7.87 6.65
C LEU A 34 7.45 8.23 5.34
N ILE A 35 6.51 7.40 4.91
CA ILE A 35 5.86 7.52 3.61
C ILE A 35 4.36 7.58 3.84
N TYR A 36 3.75 8.71 3.53
CA TYR A 36 2.33 8.93 3.78
C TYR A 36 1.49 8.52 2.58
N ASP A 37 0.51 7.66 2.85
CA ASP A 37 -0.49 7.19 1.92
C ASP A 37 -1.76 8.02 2.09
N GLN A 38 -2.09 8.80 1.06
CA GLN A 38 -3.24 9.70 1.09
C GLN A 38 -4.57 9.00 0.90
N ASP A 39 -4.58 7.83 0.26
CA ASP A 39 -5.82 7.11 -0.04
C ASP A 39 -6.32 6.37 1.20
N LEU A 40 -5.39 5.85 2.01
CA LEU A 40 -5.69 5.16 3.26
C LEU A 40 -5.62 6.06 4.51
N ASP A 41 -5.09 7.28 4.39
CA ASP A 41 -4.80 8.19 5.51
C ASP A 41 -3.92 7.50 6.59
N ILE A 42 -2.86 6.84 6.14
CA ILE A 42 -1.88 6.16 7.01
C ILE A 42 -0.45 6.57 6.65
N THR A 43 0.46 6.44 7.61
CA THR A 43 1.89 6.60 7.37
C THR A 43 2.57 5.24 7.47
N TRP A 44 3.31 4.87 6.44
CA TRP A 44 4.17 3.71 6.42
C TRP A 44 5.53 4.06 7.02
N TYR A 45 6.02 3.18 7.89
CA TYR A 45 7.40 3.21 8.37
C TYR A 45 8.22 2.21 7.57
N ASP A 46 9.13 2.70 6.74
CA ASP A 46 9.94 1.90 5.83
C ASP A 46 11.02 1.13 6.59
N PHE A 47 10.62 0.05 7.24
CA PHE A 47 11.46 -0.81 8.05
C PHE A 47 10.99 -2.27 7.96
N SER A 48 11.94 -3.20 7.86
CA SER A 48 11.67 -4.64 7.96
C SER A 48 12.29 -5.21 9.22
N ASN A 49 11.45 -5.74 10.11
CA ASN A 49 11.88 -6.43 11.32
C ASN A 49 12.02 -7.94 11.06
N THR A 50 13.14 -8.54 11.42
CA THR A 50 13.43 -9.97 11.21
C THR A 50 12.87 -10.89 12.29
N SER A 51 12.03 -10.38 13.20
CA SER A 51 11.45 -11.16 14.29
C SER A 51 10.51 -12.27 13.79
N VAL A 52 10.58 -13.43 14.44
CA VAL A 52 9.99 -14.67 13.93
C VAL A 52 8.57 -14.97 14.41
N THR A 53 8.11 -14.36 15.50
CA THR A 53 6.75 -14.61 16.03
C THR A 53 5.82 -13.44 15.77
N TRP A 54 4.53 -13.72 15.65
CA TRP A 54 3.51 -12.69 15.52
C TRP A 54 3.46 -11.78 16.75
N ASP A 55 3.47 -12.37 17.96
CA ASP A 55 3.41 -11.61 19.22
C ASP A 55 4.58 -10.61 19.34
N SER A 56 5.79 -11.01 18.96
CA SER A 56 6.95 -10.12 19.05
C SER A 56 6.88 -8.97 18.05
N GLN A 57 6.30 -9.20 16.88
CA GLN A 57 6.13 -8.18 15.84
C GLN A 57 5.05 -7.17 16.22
N VAL A 58 3.92 -7.65 16.76
CA VAL A 58 2.87 -6.78 17.30
C VAL A 58 3.37 -5.96 18.48
N ALA A 59 4.08 -6.57 19.42
CA ALA A 59 4.65 -5.87 20.57
C ALA A 59 5.72 -4.84 20.15
N TRP A 60 6.56 -5.18 19.17
CA TRP A 60 7.54 -4.24 18.63
C TRP A 60 6.87 -3.03 17.98
N ALA A 61 5.88 -3.26 17.10
CA ALA A 61 5.16 -2.19 16.44
C ALA A 61 4.42 -1.31 17.47
N GLY A 62 3.66 -1.91 18.38
CA GLY A 62 2.91 -1.16 19.40
C GLY A 62 3.79 -0.41 20.42
N GLY A 63 5.05 -0.81 20.56
CA GLY A 63 6.04 -0.10 21.39
C GLY A 63 6.90 0.92 20.63
N LEU A 64 6.74 1.03 19.31
CA LEU A 64 7.52 1.94 18.49
C LEU A 64 7.07 3.40 18.74
N SER A 65 8.05 4.28 18.87
CA SER A 65 7.87 5.72 19.03
C SER A 65 8.92 6.42 18.19
N VAL A 66 8.51 7.16 17.17
CA VAL A 66 9.39 7.75 16.16
C VAL A 66 9.45 9.26 16.37
N ASP A 67 10.63 9.79 16.67
CA ASP A 67 10.88 11.24 16.63
C ASP A 67 11.14 11.67 15.18
N PHE A 68 10.21 12.46 14.65
CA PHE A 68 10.29 13.02 13.31
C PHE A 68 10.28 14.55 13.38
N GLY A 69 11.46 15.15 13.41
CA GLY A 69 11.59 16.62 13.43
C GLY A 69 11.15 17.27 14.73
N GLY A 70 11.15 16.53 15.85
CA GLY A 70 10.67 16.98 17.16
C GLY A 70 9.23 16.58 17.47
N ASP A 71 8.49 16.07 16.48
CA ASP A 71 7.16 15.49 16.68
C ASP A 71 7.29 13.99 16.94
N ILE A 72 6.67 13.52 18.02
CA ILE A 72 6.63 12.09 18.35
C ILE A 72 5.44 11.45 17.64
N LEU A 73 5.73 10.49 16.77
CA LEU A 73 4.75 9.65 16.10
C LEU A 73 4.70 8.28 16.77
N ASP A 74 3.56 7.98 17.39
CA ASP A 74 3.27 6.73 18.09
C ASP A 74 2.02 6.05 17.49
N GLY A 75 1.54 4.98 18.13
CA GLY A 75 0.34 4.24 17.67
C GLY A 75 0.60 3.31 16.48
N TRP A 76 1.86 2.93 16.24
CA TRP A 76 2.23 2.04 15.16
C TRP A 76 1.63 0.64 15.34
N ARG A 77 1.25 0.03 14.21
CA ARG A 77 0.76 -1.34 14.13
C ARG A 77 1.29 -2.03 12.88
N LEU A 78 1.13 -3.35 12.83
CA LEU A 78 1.32 -4.08 11.58
C LEU A 78 0.24 -3.68 10.57
N PRO A 79 0.53 -3.77 9.27
CA PRO A 79 -0.47 -3.61 8.23
C PRO A 79 -1.56 -4.66 8.34
N THR A 80 -2.74 -4.36 7.85
CA THR A 80 -3.91 -5.23 7.92
C THR A 80 -4.19 -5.89 6.58
N THR A 81 -4.63 -7.13 6.65
CA THR A 81 -5.25 -7.86 5.54
C THR A 81 -6.76 -7.99 5.76
N VAL A 82 -7.47 -8.44 4.73
CA VAL A 82 -8.92 -8.64 4.77
C VAL A 82 -9.29 -9.67 5.84
N ASP A 83 -10.18 -9.32 6.79
CA ASP A 83 -10.73 -10.28 7.74
C ASP A 83 -11.81 -11.19 7.11
N GLY A 84 -12.06 -12.34 7.75
CA GLY A 84 -13.16 -13.23 7.41
C GLY A 84 -12.77 -14.64 6.98
N THR A 85 -13.71 -15.35 6.35
CA THR A 85 -13.49 -16.76 5.95
C THR A 85 -12.44 -16.83 4.84
N TYR A 86 -11.40 -17.63 5.05
CA TYR A 86 -10.37 -17.88 4.04
C TYR A 86 -10.99 -18.40 2.75
N THR A 87 -10.95 -17.57 1.71
CA THR A 87 -11.42 -17.88 0.36
C THR A 87 -10.29 -17.47 -0.57
N PHE A 88 -9.74 -18.44 -1.30
CA PHE A 88 -8.65 -18.17 -2.25
C PHE A 88 -9.23 -17.80 -3.62
N GLY A 89 -8.67 -16.77 -4.25
CA GLY A 89 -9.02 -16.32 -5.60
C GLY A 89 -7.97 -15.41 -6.21
N ASP A 90 -8.20 -15.01 -7.45
CA ASP A 90 -7.30 -14.17 -8.25
C ASP A 90 -8.00 -12.98 -8.91
N ASP A 91 -9.32 -12.83 -8.75
CA ASP A 91 -10.09 -11.72 -9.31
C ASP A 91 -10.17 -10.50 -8.37
N GLY A 92 -9.53 -10.58 -7.20
CA GLY A 92 -9.51 -9.53 -6.17
C GLY A 92 -10.75 -9.46 -5.28
N THR A 93 -11.74 -10.34 -5.46
CA THR A 93 -13.00 -10.33 -4.69
C THR A 93 -12.99 -11.25 -3.46
N THR A 94 -11.90 -11.99 -3.26
CA THR A 94 -11.73 -12.97 -2.20
C THR A 94 -10.95 -12.43 -1.00
N THR A 95 -10.84 -13.19 0.08
CA THR A 95 -10.12 -12.80 1.30
C THR A 95 -8.65 -13.21 1.31
N ALA A 96 -8.25 -14.10 0.40
CA ALA A 96 -6.87 -14.52 0.18
C ALA A 96 -6.57 -14.74 -1.31
N GLY A 97 -5.29 -14.65 -1.67
CA GLY A 97 -4.81 -14.84 -3.04
C GLY A 97 -4.33 -13.53 -3.66
N TYR A 98 -4.73 -13.28 -4.90
CA TYR A 98 -4.14 -12.22 -5.74
C TYR A 98 -5.14 -11.11 -6.05
N ASN A 99 -4.60 -9.94 -6.41
CA ASN A 99 -5.34 -8.75 -6.87
C ASN A 99 -6.33 -8.18 -5.83
N ILE A 100 -6.19 -8.58 -4.56
CA ILE A 100 -6.97 -8.04 -3.44
C ILE A 100 -6.39 -6.67 -3.11
N THR A 101 -7.12 -5.60 -3.43
CA THR A 101 -6.73 -4.21 -3.15
C THR A 101 -7.40 -3.64 -1.90
N THR A 102 -8.30 -4.40 -1.28
CA THR A 102 -9.06 -3.98 -0.09
C THR A 102 -8.28 -4.14 1.22
N SER A 103 -7.13 -4.82 1.20
CA SER A 103 -6.17 -4.81 2.32
C SER A 103 -5.19 -3.66 2.18
N GLU A 104 -4.61 -3.19 3.28
CA GLU A 104 -3.59 -2.13 3.22
C GLU A 104 -2.36 -2.59 2.44
N MET A 105 -1.93 -3.85 2.63
CA MET A 105 -0.81 -4.37 1.86
C MET A 105 -1.12 -4.60 0.39
N GLY A 106 -2.35 -5.02 0.09
CA GLY A 106 -2.83 -5.18 -1.27
C GLY A 106 -2.93 -3.85 -1.99
N HIS A 107 -3.50 -2.84 -1.33
CA HIS A 107 -3.55 -1.46 -1.81
C HIS A 107 -2.15 -0.92 -2.09
N LEU A 108 -1.21 -1.04 -1.14
CA LEU A 108 0.18 -0.61 -1.37
C LEU A 108 0.80 -1.32 -2.57
N PHE A 109 0.66 -2.65 -2.65
CA PHE A 109 1.32 -3.43 -3.69
C PHE A 109 0.73 -3.17 -5.09
N TYR A 110 -0.59 -3.25 -5.24
CA TYR A 110 -1.28 -3.21 -6.53
C TYR A 110 -1.66 -1.80 -6.95
N THR A 111 -2.14 -0.97 -6.02
CA THR A 111 -2.63 0.38 -6.30
C THR A 111 -1.48 1.39 -6.30
N GLU A 112 -0.77 1.52 -5.18
CA GLU A 112 0.26 2.57 -5.00
C GLU A 112 1.52 2.27 -5.82
N LEU A 113 2.03 1.04 -5.73
CA LEU A 113 3.27 0.65 -6.40
C LEU A 113 3.05 0.14 -7.83
N GLY A 114 1.80 -0.14 -8.23
CA GLY A 114 1.48 -0.62 -9.58
C GLY A 114 2.10 -1.99 -9.90
N ASN A 115 2.43 -2.79 -8.89
CA ASN A 115 2.89 -4.15 -9.10
C ASN A 115 1.73 -5.04 -9.56
N SER A 116 2.05 -6.21 -10.11
CA SER A 116 1.04 -7.16 -10.57
C SER A 116 1.36 -8.57 -10.10
N GLN A 117 0.35 -9.44 -10.11
CA GLN A 117 0.57 -10.87 -9.85
C GLN A 117 1.54 -11.51 -10.85
N ALA A 118 1.48 -11.09 -12.13
CA ALA A 118 2.27 -11.71 -13.19
C ALA A 118 3.76 -11.38 -13.08
N GLU A 119 4.09 -10.12 -12.78
CA GLU A 119 5.46 -9.62 -12.71
C GLU A 119 6.04 -9.66 -11.28
N GLY A 120 5.18 -9.72 -10.26
CA GLY A 120 5.58 -9.61 -8.87
C GLY A 120 6.02 -8.19 -8.48
N MET A 121 6.92 -8.10 -7.50
CA MET A 121 7.42 -6.83 -6.97
C MET A 121 8.51 -6.25 -7.88
N THR A 122 8.10 -5.43 -8.85
CA THR A 122 9.00 -4.72 -9.79
C THR A 122 9.22 -3.25 -9.41
N ASN A 123 8.34 -2.69 -8.59
CA ASN A 123 8.40 -1.31 -8.13
C ASN A 123 8.25 -1.28 -6.61
N THR A 124 9.15 -0.60 -5.93
CA THR A 124 9.08 -0.35 -4.48
C THR A 124 8.87 1.13 -4.16
N GLY A 125 8.75 1.99 -5.17
CA GLY A 125 8.60 3.43 -4.98
C GLY A 125 9.72 3.99 -4.10
N ASP A 126 9.34 4.74 -3.07
CA ASP A 126 10.28 5.31 -2.11
C ASP A 126 10.81 4.33 -1.06
N PHE A 127 10.20 3.14 -0.93
CA PHE A 127 10.59 2.16 0.08
C PHE A 127 11.95 1.55 -0.24
N GLN A 128 12.83 1.52 0.75
CA GLN A 128 14.19 0.99 0.70
C GLN A 128 14.35 -0.30 1.50
N ASN A 129 13.43 -0.56 2.44
CA ASN A 129 13.45 -1.73 3.32
C ASN A 129 12.33 -2.73 3.00
N THR A 130 11.79 -2.71 1.78
CA THR A 130 10.86 -3.76 1.31
C THR A 130 11.67 -4.95 0.77
N LEU A 131 11.39 -6.13 1.32
CA LEU A 131 12.07 -7.38 1.02
C LEU A 131 11.13 -8.32 0.29
N LEU A 132 11.67 -9.16 -0.60
CA LEU A 132 10.92 -10.25 -1.22
C LEU A 132 10.74 -11.40 -0.23
N SER A 133 9.84 -11.25 0.74
CA SER A 133 9.61 -12.19 1.85
C SER A 133 8.13 -12.21 2.27
N PHE A 134 7.79 -13.12 3.17
CA PHE A 134 6.52 -13.09 3.89
C PHE A 134 6.58 -12.04 5.00
N TYR A 135 5.48 -11.28 5.13
CA TYR A 135 5.27 -10.28 6.18
C TYR A 135 4.12 -10.69 7.09
N TRP A 136 4.26 -10.38 8.38
CA TRP A 136 3.16 -10.49 9.33
C TRP A 136 2.17 -9.36 9.11
N THR A 137 0.88 -9.69 9.12
CA THR A 137 -0.22 -8.74 9.02
C THR A 137 -1.24 -9.00 10.14
N GLY A 138 -1.96 -7.96 10.53
CA GLY A 138 -3.20 -8.09 11.29
C GLY A 138 -4.39 -8.34 10.34
N THR A 139 -5.59 -8.47 10.91
CA THR A 139 -6.84 -8.47 10.15
C THR A 139 -7.67 -7.24 10.54
N ALA A 140 -8.44 -6.71 9.59
CA ALA A 140 -9.35 -5.57 9.78
C ALA A 140 -10.77 -5.90 9.32
#